data_AF-A0A7Y4GS51-F1
#
_entry.id   AF-A0A7Y4GS51-F1
#
_cell.length_a   1.000
_cell.length_b   1.000
_cell.length_c   1.000
_cell.angle_alpha   90.00
_cell.angle_beta   90.00
_cell.angle_gamma   90.00
#
_symmetry.space_group_name_H-M   'P 1'
#
loop_
_entity.id
_entity.type
_entity.pdbx_description
1 polymer ?
#
loop_
_entity_poly.entity_id
_entity_poly.type
_entity_poly.pdbx_seq_one_letter_code
_entity_poly.pdbx_strand_id
1 'polypeptide(L)'
;MIKPIIRLILIAVLIAPNLAIADVAQTPVQFCWAMGNFDHTIYFAEIENREDRQASFDTLLEISGIDHHAVKCTTSDAEAHRLARARLMKDWSESEFEIVNTTFLSDLDY
;
A
#
# COMPACT_ATOMS: atom_id res chain seq x y z
N MET A 1 -73.39 2.26 -8.29
CA MET A 1 -72.19 1.40 -8.46
C MET A 1 -71.01 2.34 -8.67
N ILE A 2 -69.96 2.49 -7.88
CA ILE A 2 -69.30 1.74 -6.79
C ILE A 2 -68.61 2.80 -5.88
N LYS A 3 -68.69 2.67 -4.55
CA LYS A 3 -67.68 3.18 -3.58
C LYS A 3 -66.82 1.96 -3.18
N PRO A 4 -65.54 2.04 -2.74
CA PRO A 4 -65.07 2.98 -1.72
C PRO A 4 -63.57 3.41 -1.75
N ILE A 5 -63.29 4.32 -0.82
CA ILE A 5 -62.05 4.65 -0.07
C ILE A 5 -61.02 3.50 -0.01
N ILE A 6 -59.71 3.86 -0.05
CA ILE A 6 -58.46 3.16 0.42
C ILE A 6 -57.38 3.64 -0.57
N ARG A 7 -56.33 4.40 -0.24
CA ARG A 7 -55.36 4.26 0.84
C ARG A 7 -54.56 5.57 0.98
N LEU A 8 -54.57 6.12 2.19
CA LEU A 8 -53.42 6.83 2.74
C LEU A 8 -52.24 5.82 2.84
N ILE A 9 -51.03 6.30 3.17
CA ILE A 9 -49.76 5.55 3.37
C ILE A 9 -49.06 5.26 2.01
N LEU A 10 -47.80 5.56 1.72
CA LEU A 10 -46.54 5.62 2.48
C LEU A 10 -45.68 6.79 1.95
N ILE A 11 -45.24 7.72 2.80
CA ILE A 11 -43.93 7.69 3.48
C ILE A 11 -42.76 7.82 2.49
N ALA A 12 -42.26 9.05 2.39
CA ALA A 12 -40.84 9.41 2.46
C ALA A 12 -39.83 8.26 2.27
N VAL A 13 -39.48 7.94 1.02
CA VAL A 13 -38.25 7.17 0.70
C VAL A 13 -37.59 7.74 -0.56
N LEU A 14 -37.33 9.04 -0.58
CA LEU A 14 -36.50 9.67 -1.63
C LEU A 14 -35.38 10.53 -1.05
N ILE A 15 -35.12 10.40 0.25
CA ILE A 15 -33.93 10.91 0.91
C ILE A 15 -33.28 9.70 1.58
N ALA A 16 -32.87 8.72 0.79
CA ALA A 16 -31.66 8.02 1.18
C ALA A 16 -30.55 9.05 0.95
N PRO A 17 -29.89 9.60 2.00
CA PRO A 17 -28.56 10.09 1.76
C PRO A 17 -27.85 8.88 1.15
N ASN A 18 -27.31 9.05 -0.06
CA ASN A 18 -26.21 8.21 -0.49
C ASN A 18 -25.11 8.45 0.54
N LEU A 19 -25.21 7.75 1.67
CA LEU A 19 -24.09 7.38 2.51
C LEU A 19 -23.30 6.40 1.64
N ALA A 20 -22.71 6.94 0.56
CA ALA A 20 -21.38 6.56 0.19
C ALA A 20 -20.53 6.98 1.39
N ILE A 21 -20.57 6.15 2.43
CA ILE A 21 -19.42 5.95 3.28
C ILE A 21 -18.41 5.49 2.25
N ALA A 22 -17.60 6.44 1.75
CA ALA A 22 -16.29 6.09 1.26
C ALA A 22 -15.74 5.28 2.41
N ASP A 23 -15.75 3.96 2.26
CA ASP A 23 -14.99 3.10 3.12
C ASP A 23 -13.62 3.77 3.08
N VAL A 24 -13.17 4.29 4.22
CA VAL A 24 -11.77 4.63 4.40
C VAL A 24 -11.09 3.26 4.50
N ALA A 25 -11.26 2.45 3.45
CA ALA A 25 -10.57 1.23 3.18
C ALA A 25 -9.14 1.71 3.10
N GLN A 26 -8.45 1.51 4.22
CA GLN A 26 -7.12 2.00 4.48
C GLN A 26 -6.30 1.60 3.26
N THR A 27 -5.85 2.60 2.49
CA THR A 27 -5.14 2.35 1.24
C THR A 27 -3.94 1.47 1.56
N PRO A 28 -3.91 0.22 1.07
CA PRO A 28 -2.87 -0.71 1.45
C PRO A 28 -1.54 -0.17 0.96
N VAL A 29 -0.52 -0.25 1.81
CA VAL A 29 0.85 0.12 1.46
C VAL A 29 1.62 -1.16 1.22
N GLN A 30 2.19 -1.29 0.02
CA GLN A 30 3.17 -2.32 -0.27
C GLN A 30 4.56 -1.78 0.06
N PHE A 31 5.27 -2.51 0.92
CA PHE A 31 6.63 -2.22 1.33
C PHE A 31 7.52 -3.38 0.87
N CYS A 32 8.48 -3.10 0.00
CA CYS A 32 9.42 -4.07 -0.55
C CYS A 32 10.85 -3.69 -0.19
N TRP A 33 11.70 -4.68 0.09
CA TRP A 33 13.11 -4.47 0.36
C TRP A 33 13.97 -5.66 -0.06
N ALA A 34 15.24 -5.37 -0.30
CA ALA A 34 16.28 -6.35 -0.58
C ALA A 34 17.59 -5.93 0.10
N MET A 35 18.39 -6.93 0.48
CA MET A 35 19.74 -6.72 0.99
C MET A 35 20.72 -6.92 -0.15
N GLY A 36 21.68 -6.01 -0.31
CA GLY A 36 22.76 -6.18 -1.28
C GLY A 36 23.60 -7.41 -0.97
N ASN A 37 24.06 -8.11 -2.02
CA ASN A 37 24.88 -9.31 -1.86
C ASN A 37 26.34 -8.95 -1.50
N PHE A 38 26.81 -7.78 -1.94
CA PHE A 38 28.21 -7.37 -1.81
C PHE A 38 28.39 -6.01 -1.14
N ASP A 39 27.30 -5.34 -0.81
CA ASP A 39 27.28 -4.13 -0.03
C ASP A 39 26.44 -4.36 1.23
N HIS A 40 26.79 -3.68 2.31
CA HIS A 40 26.06 -3.77 3.57
C HIS A 40 24.87 -2.81 3.54
N THR A 41 24.06 -2.90 2.48
CA THR A 41 22.96 -1.97 2.18
C THR A 41 21.62 -2.69 2.14
N ILE A 42 20.59 -2.05 2.70
CA ILE A 42 19.20 -2.38 2.47
C ILE A 42 18.61 -1.38 1.49
N TYR A 43 18.15 -1.87 0.35
CA TYR A 43 17.38 -1.12 -0.62
C TYR A 43 15.91 -1.35 -0.34
N PHE A 44 15.10 -0.30 -0.29
CA PHE A 44 13.65 -0.45 -0.10
C PHE A 44 12.85 0.49 -0.98
N ALA A 45 11.62 0.10 -1.28
CA ALA A 45 10.62 0.91 -1.95
C ALA A 45 9.25 0.71 -1.29
N GLU A 46 8.43 1.74 -1.29
CA GLU A 46 7.11 1.73 -0.68
C GLU A 46 6.10 2.50 -1.52
N ILE A 47 4.91 1.93 -1.72
CA ILE A 47 3.86 2.56 -2.53
C ILE A 47 2.49 2.35 -1.91
N GLU A 48 1.71 3.43 -1.86
CA GLU A 48 0.33 3.38 -1.41
C GLU A 48 -0.60 2.94 -2.55
N ASN A 49 -1.61 2.16 -2.21
CA ASN A 49 -2.71 1.78 -3.08
C ASN A 49 -2.30 0.97 -4.34
N ARG A 50 -1.20 0.21 -4.29
CA ARG A 50 -0.79 -0.75 -5.33
C ARG A 50 -0.15 -2.00 -4.70
N GLU A 51 -0.59 -3.19 -5.12
CA GLU A 51 -0.17 -4.47 -4.50
C GLU A 51 0.75 -5.34 -5.37
N ASP A 52 1.20 -4.89 -6.54
CA ASP A 52 1.82 -5.75 -7.55
C ASP A 52 3.22 -5.31 -8.02
N ARG A 53 3.92 -4.49 -7.24
CA ARG A 53 5.19 -3.88 -7.65
C ARG A 53 6.44 -4.66 -7.23
N GLN A 54 6.31 -5.86 -6.66
CA GLN A 54 7.47 -6.69 -6.34
C GLN A 54 8.36 -6.93 -7.57
N ALA A 55 7.76 -7.35 -8.70
CA ALA A 55 8.50 -7.60 -9.93
C ALA A 55 9.14 -6.33 -10.49
N SER A 56 8.45 -5.20 -10.40
CA SER A 56 9.01 -3.90 -10.79
C SER A 56 10.20 -3.53 -9.91
N PHE A 57 10.09 -3.67 -8.60
CA PHE A 57 11.17 -3.39 -7.66
C PHE A 57 12.39 -4.29 -7.91
N ASP A 58 12.17 -5.59 -8.09
CA ASP A 58 13.21 -6.56 -8.46
C ASP A 58 13.91 -6.14 -9.77
N THR A 59 13.12 -5.84 -10.81
CA THR A 59 13.64 -5.35 -12.10
C THR A 59 14.44 -4.06 -11.95
N LEU A 60 14.00 -3.13 -11.10
CA LEU A 60 14.68 -1.85 -10.86
C LEU A 60 16.06 -2.05 -10.24
N LEU A 61 16.20 -3.00 -9.31
CA LEU A 61 17.48 -3.34 -8.72
C LEU A 61 18.39 -3.97 -9.79
N GLU A 62 17.88 -4.91 -10.58
CA GLU A 62 18.61 -5.56 -11.68
C GLU A 62 19.13 -4.55 -12.71
N ILE A 63 18.28 -3.65 -13.22
CA ILE A 63 18.69 -2.64 -14.23
C ILE A 63 19.64 -1.60 -13.64
N SER A 64 19.57 -1.36 -12.33
CA SER A 64 20.51 -0.48 -11.62
C SER A 64 21.85 -1.16 -11.36
N GLY A 65 22.01 -2.43 -11.75
CA GLY A 65 23.23 -3.21 -11.53
C GLY A 65 23.48 -3.54 -10.07
N ILE A 66 22.42 -3.56 -9.25
CA ILE A 66 22.49 -3.92 -7.83
C ILE A 66 22.36 -5.43 -7.75
N ASP A 67 23.37 -6.12 -7.23
CA ASP A 67 23.27 -7.54 -6.91
C ASP A 67 22.70 -7.70 -5.50
N HIS A 68 21.62 -8.45 -5.35
CA HIS A 68 20.85 -8.52 -4.11
C HIS A 68 20.33 -9.92 -3.80
N HIS A 69 20.03 -10.12 -2.52
CA HIS A 69 19.23 -11.25 -2.06
C HIS A 69 17.78 -11.12 -2.55
N ALA A 70 17.03 -12.22 -2.48
CA ALA A 70 15.63 -12.25 -2.89
C ALA A 70 14.83 -11.10 -2.24
N VAL A 71 14.10 -10.36 -3.08
CA VAL A 71 13.19 -9.29 -2.65
C VAL A 71 12.14 -9.86 -1.71
N LYS A 72 11.88 -9.12 -0.63
CA LYS A 72 10.81 -9.38 0.33
C LYS A 72 9.81 -8.25 0.26
N CYS A 73 8.52 -8.57 0.26
CA CYS A 73 7.46 -7.58 0.26
C CYS A 73 6.40 -7.92 1.32
N THR A 74 5.83 -6.88 1.91
CA THR A 74 4.67 -6.96 2.80
C THR A 74 3.64 -5.94 2.39
N THR A 75 2.38 -6.31 2.52
CA THR A 75 1.26 -5.38 2.33
C THR A 75 0.53 -5.21 3.66
N SER A 76 0.27 -3.96 4.04
CA SER A 76 -0.44 -3.63 5.27
C SER A 76 -1.19 -2.31 5.13
N ASP A 77 -2.19 -2.07 5.98
CA ASP A 77 -2.80 -0.74 6.08
C ASP A 77 -1.77 0.33 6.49
N ALA A 78 -2.08 1.60 6.26
CA ALA A 78 -1.16 2.70 6.49
C ALA A 78 -0.67 2.83 7.95
N GLU A 79 -1.50 2.48 8.94
CA GLU A 79 -1.10 2.57 10.35
C GLU A 79 -0.14 1.44 10.73
N ALA A 80 -0.49 0.21 10.36
CA ALA A 80 0.36 -0.96 10.55
C ALA A 80 1.69 -0.81 9.80
N HIS A 81 1.65 -0.31 8.56
CA HIS A 81 2.84 0.00 7.75
C HIS A 81 3.78 0.95 8.47
N ARG A 82 3.27 2.09 8.95
CA ARG A 82 4.08 3.09 9.67
C ARG A 82 4.83 2.47 10.86
N LEU A 83 4.16 1.61 11.63
CA LEU A 83 4.76 0.93 12.78
C LEU A 83 5.78 -0.13 12.35
N ALA A 84 5.47 -0.94 11.34
CA ALA A 84 6.37 -1.97 10.83
C ALA A 84 7.64 -1.36 10.23
N ARG A 85 7.50 -0.33 9.38
CA ARG A 85 8.60 0.43 8.80
C ARG A 85 9.49 1.05 9.87
N ALA A 86 8.92 1.69 10.90
CA ALA A 86 9.73 2.28 11.97
C ALA A 86 10.57 1.24 12.73
N ARG A 87 10.03 0.03 12.95
CA ARG A 87 10.77 -1.08 13.57
C ARG A 87 11.89 -1.57 12.66
N LEU A 88 11.60 -1.83 11.39
CA LEU A 88 12.61 -2.28 10.43
C LEU A 88 13.74 -1.26 10.26
N MET A 89 13.43 0.03 10.13
CA MET A 89 14.44 1.09 10.03
C MET A 89 15.33 1.13 11.26
N LYS A 90 14.75 0.97 12.46
CA LYS A 90 15.49 0.88 13.70
C LYS A 90 16.42 -0.33 13.70
N ASP A 91 15.89 -1.52 13.43
CA ASP A 91 16.64 -2.78 13.47
C ASP A 91 17.78 -2.78 12.44
N TRP A 92 17.55 -2.26 11.23
CA TRP A 92 18.56 -2.12 10.19
C TRP A 92 19.64 -1.12 10.58
N SER A 93 19.25 0.02 11.15
CA SER A 93 20.18 1.04 11.62
C SER A 93 21.05 0.53 12.78
N GLU A 94 20.46 -0.19 13.74
CA GLU A 94 21.19 -0.83 14.85
C GLU A 94 22.10 -1.97 14.38
N SER A 95 21.81 -2.56 13.22
CA SER A 95 22.65 -3.56 12.55
C SER A 95 23.67 -2.94 11.58
N GLU A 96 23.82 -1.61 11.63
CA GLU A 96 24.79 -0.82 10.85
C GLU A 96 24.61 -0.90 9.32
N PHE A 97 23.43 -1.29 8.82
CA PHE A 97 23.16 -1.25 7.38
C PHE A 97 23.09 0.19 6.88
N GLU A 98 23.66 0.43 5.69
CA GLU A 98 23.25 1.58 4.88
C GLU A 98 21.81 1.33 4.42
N ILE A 99 20.96 2.36 4.49
CA ILE A 99 19.54 2.23 4.16
C ILE A 99 19.20 3.19 3.04
N VAL A 100 18.85 2.65 1.88
CA VAL A 100 18.59 3.42 0.67
C VAL A 100 17.12 3.33 0.28
N ASN A 101 16.45 4.47 0.29
CA ASN A 101 15.10 4.60 -0.24
C ASN A 101 15.16 4.75 -1.77
N THR A 102 14.57 3.80 -2.46
CA THR A 102 14.50 3.73 -3.93
C THR A 102 13.09 3.94 -4.46
N THR A 103 12.12 4.32 -3.62
CA THR A 103 10.74 4.60 -4.05
C THR A 103 10.70 5.54 -5.25
N PHE A 104 11.49 6.61 -5.25
CA PHE A 104 11.55 7.57 -6.35
C PHE A 104 12.06 6.98 -7.67
N LEU A 105 12.91 5.95 -7.61
CA LEU A 105 13.37 5.25 -8.80
C LEU A 105 12.28 4.34 -9.36
N SER A 106 11.42 3.79 -8.49
CA SER A 106 10.31 2.92 -8.91
C SER A 106 9.14 3.62 -9.57
N ASP A 107 9.05 4.94 -9.42
CA ASP A 107 8.04 5.76 -10.07
C ASP A 107 8.47 6.28 -11.45
N LEU A 108 9.73 6.07 -11.86
CA LEU A 108 10.24 6.51 -13.18
C LEU A 108 9.81 5.60 -14.35
N ASP A 109 9.08 4.51 -14.08
CA ASP A 109 8.51 3.63 -15.10
C ASP A 109 7.17 4.14 -15.67
N TYR A 110 7.13 5.39 -16.15
CA TYR A 110 6.02 5.94 -16.96
C TYR A 110 6.50 6.62 -18.24
#